data_AF-A0A7M3ZKW6-F1
#
_entry.id   AF-A0A7M3ZKW6-F1
#
_cell.length_a   1.000
_cell.length_b   1.000
_cell.length_c   1.000
_cell.angle_alpha   90.00
_cell.angle_beta   90.00
_cell.angle_gamma   90.00
#
_symmetry.space_group_name_H-M   'P 1'
#
loop_
_entity.id
_entity.type
_entity.pdbx_description
1 polymer ?
#
loop_
_entity_poly.entity_id
_entity_poly.type
_entity_poly.pdbx_seq_one_letter_code
_entity_poly.pdbx_strand_id
1 'polypeptide(L)' 'NSLRSIIMHLEGLSKEEVLGLEVPTGVPMMYELQDGVWKRTMG' A
#
# COMPACT_ATOMS: atom_id res chain seq x y z
N ASN A 1 -9.52 -7.32 -1.26
CA ASN A 1 -10.19 -6.69 -2.42
C ASN A 1 -9.11 -6.13 -3.35
N SER A 2 -9.48 -5.57 -4.50
CA SER A 2 -8.50 -5.06 -5.47
C SER A 2 -7.56 -3.99 -4.90
N LEU A 3 -8.05 -3.11 -4.00
CA LEU A 3 -7.22 -2.11 -3.32
C LEU A 3 -6.13 -2.78 -2.46
N ARG A 4 -6.49 -3.77 -1.64
CA ARG A 4 -5.52 -4.56 -0.86
C ARG A 4 -4.52 -5.27 -1.76
N SER A 5 -4.94 -5.81 -2.91
CA SER A 5 -4.01 -6.45 -3.85
C SER A 5 -2.97 -5.47 -4.41
N ILE A 6 -3.36 -4.22 -4.68
CA ILE A 6 -2.44 -3.17 -5.11
C ILE A 6 -1.44 -2.84 -4.00
N ILE A 7 -1.92 -2.59 -2.78
CA ILE A 7 -1.05 -2.27 -1.63
C ILE A 7 -0.06 -3.42 -1.37
N MET A 8 -0.52 -4.67 -1.42
CA MET A 8 0.32 -5.85 -1.27
C MET A 8 1.46 -5.87 -2.28
N HIS A 9 1.18 -5.53 -3.55
CA HIS A 9 2.20 -5.49 -4.59
C HIS A 9 3.18 -4.32 -4.42
N LEU A 10 2.68 -3.13 -4.11
CA LEU A 10 3.51 -1.92 -3.97
C LEU A 10 4.45 -2.00 -2.77
N GLU A 11 4.01 -2.64 -1.68
CA GLU A 11 4.75 -2.72 -0.42
C GLU A 11 5.44 -4.07 -0.20
N GLY A 12 5.29 -5.02 -1.13
CA GLY A 12 5.90 -6.35 -1.02
C GLY A 12 5.37 -7.19 0.14
N LEU A 13 4.11 -6.97 0.55
CA LEU A 13 3.50 -7.67 1.69
C LEU A 13 3.08 -9.09 1.30
N SER A 14 3.08 -9.99 2.28
CA SER A 14 2.40 -11.28 2.21
C SER A 14 0.88 -11.13 2.30
N LYS A 15 0.16 -12.23 2.03
CA LYS A 15 -1.30 -12.26 2.14
C LYS A 15 -1.75 -12.04 3.58
N GLU A 16 -1.03 -12.62 4.53
CA GLU A 16 -1.32 -12.55 5.95
C GLU A 16 -1.12 -11.11 6.46
N GLU A 17 -0.03 -10.45 6.03
CA GLU A 17 0.25 -9.05 6.37
C GLU A 17 -0.80 -8.10 5.79
N VAL A 18 -1.19 -8.26 4.52
CA VAL A 18 -2.20 -7.37 3.93
C VAL A 18 -3.60 -7.60 4.49
N LEU A 19 -3.90 -8.76 5.06
CA LEU A 19 -5.17 -9.01 5.74
C LEU A 19 -5.24 -8.29 7.09
N GLY A 20 -4.12 -8.23 7.82
CA GLY A 20 -4.00 -7.51 9.09
C GLY A 20 -3.84 -5.99 8.95
N LEU A 21 -3.53 -5.49 7.75
CA LEU A 21 -3.33 -4.06 7.51
C LEU A 21 -4.63 -3.27 7.69
N GLU A 22 -4.62 -2.27 8.57
CA GLU A 22 -5.68 -1.26 8.62
C GLU A 22 -5.49 -0.24 7.48
N VAL A 23 -6.52 -0.07 6.65
CA VAL A 23 -6.51 0.90 5.55
C VAL A 23 -7.46 2.03 5.93
N PRO A 24 -6.95 3.27 6.12
CA PRO A 24 -7.79 4.38 6.51
C PRO A 24 -8.78 4.73 5.38
N THR A 25 -10.01 5.07 5.76
CA THR A 25 -11.07 5.48 4.83
C THR A 25 -11.20 7.00 4.81
N GLY A 26 -11.62 7.55 3.68
CA GLY A 26 -11.83 9.00 3.55
C GLY A 26 -10.57 9.85 3.44
N VAL A 27 -9.38 9.23 3.39
CA VAL A 27 -8.10 9.89 3.14
C VAL A 27 -7.35 9.21 1.99
N PRO A 28 -6.68 9.98 1.11
CA PRO A 28 -5.88 9.39 0.05
C PRO A 28 -4.61 8.74 0.62
N MET A 29 -4.25 7.58 0.07
CA MET A 29 -2.90 7.02 0.25
C MET A 29 -2.06 7.41 -0.97
N MET A 30 -0.95 8.10 -0.73
CA MET A 30 -0.02 8.48 -1.80
C MET A 30 1.20 7.56 -1.83
N TYR A 31 1.60 7.21 -3.05
CA TYR A 31 2.79 6.44 -3.32
C TYR A 31 3.64 7.21 -4.33
N GLU A 32 4.93 7.28 -4.07
CA GLU A 32 5.91 7.87 -4.96
C GLU A 32 6.88 6.77 -5.41
N LEU A 33 7.20 6.76 -6.71
CA LEU A 33 8.19 5.85 -7.27
C LEU A 33 9.55 6.55 -7.28
N GLN A 34 10.49 6.05 -6.47
CA GLN A 34 11.86 6.57 -6.40
C GLN A 34 12.82 5.40 -6.66
N ASP A 35 13.72 5.55 -7.63
CA ASP A 35 14.72 4.53 -7.99
C ASP A 35 14.13 3.12 -8.25
N GLY A 36 12.93 3.07 -8.85
CA GLY A 36 12.24 1.81 -9.11
C GLY A 36 11.58 1.17 -7.88
N VAL A 37 11.58 1.85 -6.74
CA VAL A 37 10.96 1.41 -5.49
C VAL A 37 9.77 2.31 -5.16
N TRP A 38 8.61 1.71 -4.92
CA TRP A 38 7.44 2.43 -4.43
C TRP A 38 7.61 2.74 -2.94
N LYS A 39 7.41 4.00 -2.58
CA LYS A 39 7.41 4.45 -1.19
C LYS A 39 6.08 5.10 -0.88
N ARG A 40 5.46 4.69 0.24
CA ARG A 40 4.29 5.37 0.77
C ARG A 40 4.73 6.74 1.30
N THR A 41 4.18 7.80 0.75
CA THR A 41 4.38 9.16 1.24
C THR A 41 3.18 9.52 2.10
N MET A 42 3.41 9.92 3.35
CA MET A 42 2.36 10.58 4.13
C MET A 42 2.21 11.98 3.54
N GLY A 43 1.04 12.27 2.99
CA GLY A 43 0.65 13.64 2.63
C GLY A 43 0.46 14.49 3.87
#